data_AF-A0A1Q7UCY4-F1
#
_entry.id   AF-A0A1Q7UCY4-F1
#
_cell.length_a   1.000
_cell.length_b   1.000
_cell.length_c   1.000
_cell.angle_alpha   90.00
_cell.angle_beta   90.00
_cell.angle_gamma   90.00
#
_symmetry.space_group_name_H-M   'P 1'
#
loop_
_entity.id
_entity.type
_entity.pdbx_description
1 polymer ?
#
loop_
_entity_poly.entity_id
_entity_poly.type
_entity_poly.pdbx_seq_one_letter_code
_entity_poly.pdbx_strand_id
1 'polypeptide(L)'
;MKEAVRSVQQSLAGLEWVAAVPGHFLHVSAPPRAEEWRDVAPFTIIYRGVNCFHDAAIVEAHPEPDAPFPPSPFLPHLSIGYFRRAERPDALRDALLPHRDVELGSGLVEEVVVCDVPVAKSRFFEPWLVVDRIRLFG
;
A
#
# COMPACT_ATOMS: atom_id res chain seq x y z
N MET A 1 -3.84 -3.47 11.96
CA MET A 1 -3.64 -3.22 10.52
C MET A 1 -3.86 -4.45 9.64
N LYS A 2 -3.01 -5.50 9.63
CA LYS A 2 -3.15 -6.63 8.66
C LYS A 2 -4.51 -7.35 8.71
N GLU A 3 -5.07 -7.52 9.90
CA GLU A 3 -6.41 -8.12 10.08
C GLU A 3 -7.53 -7.21 9.58
N ALA A 4 -7.42 -5.89 9.82
CA ALA A 4 -8.37 -4.90 9.32
C ALA A 4 -8.36 -4.85 7.79
N VAL A 5 -7.16 -4.86 7.17
CA VAL A 5 -7.02 -4.97 5.71
C VAL A 5 -7.65 -6.26 5.19
N ARG A 6 -7.46 -7.38 5.87
CA ARG A 6 -8.09 -8.66 5.51
C ARG A 6 -9.61 -8.57 5.51
N SER A 7 -10.21 -7.83 6.46
CA SER A 7 -11.66 -7.61 6.50
C SER A 7 -12.16 -6.86 5.26
N VAL A 8 -11.44 -5.82 4.81
CA VAL A 8 -11.76 -5.13 3.55
C VAL A 8 -11.59 -6.07 2.34
N GLN A 9 -10.51 -6.87 2.32
CA GLN A 9 -10.28 -7.85 1.26
C GLN A 9 -11.38 -8.93 1.18
N GLN A 10 -12.03 -9.27 2.30
CA GLN A 10 -13.18 -10.18 2.30
C GLN A 10 -14.39 -9.61 1.55
N SER A 11 -14.62 -8.29 1.62
CA SER A 11 -15.67 -7.63 0.82
C SER A 11 -15.39 -7.68 -0.69
N LEU A 12 -14.12 -7.87 -1.08
CA LEU A 12 -13.70 -8.04 -2.47
C LEU A 12 -13.71 -9.50 -2.94
N ALA A 13 -13.87 -10.48 -2.05
CA ALA A 13 -13.70 -11.90 -2.37
C ALA A 13 -14.72 -12.43 -3.39
N GLY A 14 -15.89 -11.82 -3.49
CA GLY A 14 -16.92 -12.15 -4.49
C GLY A 14 -16.64 -11.58 -5.89
N LEU A 15 -15.62 -10.73 -6.04
CA LEU A 15 -15.25 -10.11 -7.31
C LEU A 15 -14.10 -10.91 -7.94
N GLU A 16 -14.42 -11.89 -8.79
CA GLU A 16 -13.42 -12.81 -9.39
C GLU A 16 -12.33 -12.10 -10.22
N TRP A 17 -12.63 -10.90 -10.67
CA TRP A 17 -11.74 -10.01 -11.42
C TRP A 17 -10.82 -9.18 -10.51
N VAL A 18 -10.91 -9.30 -9.19
CA VAL A 18 -10.02 -8.67 -8.22
C VAL A 18 -9.11 -9.72 -7.58
N ALA A 19 -7.80 -9.50 -7.65
CA ALA A 19 -6.81 -10.32 -6.97
C ALA A 19 -6.37 -9.63 -5.68
N ALA A 20 -6.74 -10.18 -4.52
CA ALA A 20 -6.25 -9.68 -3.23
C ALA A 20 -4.72 -9.75 -3.15
N VAL A 21 -4.10 -8.67 -2.67
CA VAL A 21 -2.65 -8.64 -2.41
C VAL A 21 -2.36 -9.51 -1.18
N PRO A 22 -1.45 -10.50 -1.27
CA PRO A 22 -1.06 -11.31 -0.12
C PRO A 22 -0.50 -10.45 1.02
N GLY A 23 -0.82 -10.80 2.27
CA GLY A 23 -0.47 -9.98 3.45
C GLY A 23 1.03 -9.73 3.67
N HIS A 24 1.92 -10.53 3.07
CA HIS A 24 3.37 -10.34 3.11
C HIS A 24 3.90 -9.42 2.00
N PHE A 25 3.07 -9.10 0.99
CA PHE A 25 3.37 -8.12 -0.06
C PHE A 25 2.69 -6.77 0.18
N LEU A 26 1.96 -6.60 1.28
CA LEU A 26 1.40 -5.32 1.67
C LEU A 26 2.53 -4.34 2.05
N HIS A 27 2.68 -3.25 1.30
CA HIS A 27 3.66 -2.20 1.53
C HIS A 27 3.13 -0.83 1.06
N VAL A 28 3.68 0.25 1.60
CA VAL A 28 3.51 1.61 1.07
C VAL A 28 4.77 1.96 0.30
N SER A 29 4.63 2.36 -0.96
CA SER A 29 5.77 2.79 -1.77
C SER A 29 6.21 4.20 -1.37
N ALA A 30 7.51 4.34 -1.15
CA ALA A 30 8.18 5.59 -0.79
C ALA A 30 8.97 6.17 -2.00
N PRO A 31 9.30 7.47 -1.99
CA PRO A 31 10.28 8.07 -2.89
C PRO A 31 11.55 7.25 -3.10
N PRO A 32 12.12 7.27 -4.32
CA PRO A 32 13.09 6.27 -4.76
C PRO A 32 14.50 6.43 -4.20
N ARG A 33 14.83 7.55 -3.56
CA ARG A 33 16.20 7.84 -3.13
C ARG A 33 16.42 7.37 -1.71
N ALA A 34 17.10 6.23 -1.58
CA ALA A 34 17.48 5.62 -0.31
C ALA A 34 18.22 6.60 0.61
N GLU A 35 19.05 7.48 0.06
CA GLU A 35 19.85 8.45 0.80
C GLU A 35 18.99 9.44 1.60
N GLU A 36 17.81 9.78 1.09
CA GLU A 36 16.87 10.73 1.73
C GLU A 36 16.24 10.16 3.02
N TRP A 37 16.38 8.85 3.27
CA TRP A 37 15.79 8.17 4.42
C TRP A 37 16.76 7.94 5.59
N ARG A 38 18.06 8.16 5.41
CA ARG A 38 19.08 7.81 6.42
C ARG A 38 19.00 8.67 7.68
N ASP A 39 18.60 9.92 7.54
CA ASP A 39 18.52 10.91 8.62
C ASP A 39 17.07 11.15 9.09
N VAL A 40 16.15 10.28 8.68
CA VAL A 40 14.72 10.40 9.01
C VAL A 40 14.44 9.67 10.32
N ALA A 41 13.83 10.37 11.27
CA ALA A 41 13.37 9.78 12.52
C ALA A 41 12.18 8.82 12.27
N PRO A 42 11.96 7.80 13.12
CA PRO A 42 10.76 7.00 13.07
C PRO A 42 9.49 7.86 13.15
N PHE A 43 8.48 7.53 12.35
CA PHE A 43 7.23 8.28 12.26
C PHE A 43 6.03 7.34 12.15
N THR A 44 4.84 7.84 12.45
CA THR A 44 3.60 7.06 12.36
C THR A 44 2.92 7.23 11.01
N ILE A 45 2.36 6.13 10.49
CA ILE A 45 1.37 6.16 9.40
C ILE A 45 0.01 5.73 9.94
N ILE A 46 -1.02 6.53 9.66
CA ILE A 46 -2.43 6.15 9.88
C ILE A 46 -3.00 5.61 8.58
N TYR A 47 -3.55 4.39 8.63
CA TYR A 47 -4.21 3.75 7.51
C TYR A 47 -5.72 3.95 7.63
N ARG A 48 -6.27 4.82 6.80
CA ARG A 48 -7.69 5.15 6.80
C ARG A 48 -8.12 5.53 5.41
N GLY A 49 -9.39 5.37 5.10
CA GLY A 49 -9.87 5.72 3.77
C GLY A 49 -9.65 4.57 2.80
N VAL A 50 -10.73 3.93 2.36
CA VAL A 50 -10.67 2.95 1.27
C VAL A 50 -11.04 3.62 -0.04
N ASN A 51 -10.26 3.36 -1.09
CA ASN A 51 -10.44 3.98 -2.40
C ASN A 51 -9.99 3.02 -3.52
N CYS A 52 -9.98 3.50 -4.77
CA CYS A 52 -9.41 2.78 -5.89
C CYS A 52 -8.70 3.71 -6.87
N PHE A 53 -7.70 3.17 -7.54
CA PHE A 53 -7.18 3.66 -8.80
C PHE A 53 -7.82 2.88 -9.96
N HIS A 54 -7.40 3.19 -11.19
CA HIS A 54 -7.87 2.51 -12.39
C HIS A 54 -7.53 1.01 -12.43
N ASP A 55 -6.54 0.55 -11.65
CA ASP A 55 -6.00 -0.82 -11.66
C ASP A 55 -5.96 -1.50 -10.28
N ALA A 56 -6.28 -0.79 -9.20
CA ALA A 56 -6.16 -1.31 -7.83
C ALA A 56 -7.20 -0.75 -6.86
N ALA A 57 -7.63 -1.58 -5.91
CA ALA A 57 -8.25 -1.14 -4.66
C ALA A 57 -7.15 -0.85 -3.64
N ILE A 58 -7.29 0.27 -2.91
CA ILE A 58 -6.26 0.79 -2.01
C ILE A 58 -6.85 1.18 -0.64
N VAL A 59 -5.95 1.25 0.34
CA VAL A 59 -6.14 2.00 1.59
C VAL A 59 -5.22 3.20 1.55
N GLU A 60 -5.72 4.40 1.83
CA GLU A 60 -4.89 5.60 1.90
C GLU A 60 -3.98 5.54 3.14
N ALA A 61 -2.72 5.90 2.96
CA ALA A 61 -1.73 6.01 4.03
C ALA A 61 -1.51 7.50 4.33
N HIS A 62 -1.74 7.88 5.58
CA HIS A 62 -1.64 9.25 6.08
C HIS A 62 -0.44 9.31 7.01
N PRO A 63 0.78 9.57 6.48
CA PRO A 63 1.96 9.75 7.32
C PRO A 63 1.86 11.05 8.13
N GLU A 64 2.64 11.14 9.21
CA GLU A 64 2.80 12.38 9.98
C GLU A 64 3.30 13.55 9.08
N PRO A 65 2.97 14.81 9.41
CA PRO A 65 3.20 15.96 8.52
C PRO A 65 4.67 16.21 8.11
N ASP A 66 5.62 15.74 8.90
CA ASP A 66 7.06 15.86 8.70
C ASP A 66 7.70 14.64 8.03
N ALA A 67 6.93 13.59 7.77
CA ALA A 67 7.42 12.43 7.04
C ALA A 67 7.82 12.81 5.60
N PRO A 68 8.89 12.22 5.05
CA PRO A 68 9.50 12.62 3.77
C PRO A 68 8.73 12.06 2.55
N PHE A 69 7.41 12.08 2.60
CA PHE A 69 6.57 11.76 1.45
C PHE A 69 6.37 13.01 0.57
N PRO A 70 6.29 12.86 -0.76
CA PRO A 70 6.02 14.00 -1.64
C PRO A 70 4.65 14.59 -1.33
N PRO A 71 4.47 15.90 -1.53
CA PRO A 71 3.16 16.52 -1.40
C PRO A 71 2.21 16.05 -2.51
N SER A 72 0.94 16.47 -2.41
CA SER A 72 -0.05 16.32 -3.48
C SER A 72 0.53 16.73 -4.84
N PRO A 73 0.28 15.96 -5.92
CA PRO A 73 -0.75 14.91 -6.05
C PRO A 73 -0.31 13.50 -5.63
N PHE A 74 0.84 13.33 -4.98
CA PHE A 74 1.23 12.01 -4.49
C PHE A 74 0.28 11.55 -3.38
N LEU A 75 -0.25 10.33 -3.51
CA LEU A 75 -1.09 9.69 -2.51
C LEU A 75 -0.38 8.44 -1.99
N PRO A 76 0.24 8.49 -0.79
CA PRO A 76 0.76 7.28 -0.16
C PRO A 76 -0.41 6.31 0.07
N HIS A 77 -0.21 5.04 -0.29
CA HIS A 77 -1.28 4.06 -0.20
C HIS A 77 -0.76 2.64 -0.04
N LEU A 78 -1.63 1.78 0.46
CA LEU A 78 -1.46 0.34 0.52
C LEU A 78 -2.37 -0.30 -0.54
N SER A 79 -1.79 -0.92 -1.57
CA SER A 79 -2.58 -1.72 -2.52
C SER A 79 -3.08 -2.98 -1.84
N ILE A 80 -4.40 -3.16 -1.80
CA ILE A 80 -5.06 -4.30 -1.13
C ILE A 80 -5.65 -5.29 -2.14
N GLY A 81 -5.83 -4.89 -3.40
CA GLY A 81 -6.18 -5.79 -4.49
C GLY A 81 -5.94 -5.16 -5.86
N TYR A 82 -5.59 -5.97 -6.85
CA TYR A 82 -5.38 -5.54 -8.24
C TYR A 82 -6.46 -6.07 -9.17
N PHE A 83 -6.86 -5.27 -10.15
CA PHE A 83 -7.87 -5.64 -11.14
C PHE A 83 -7.24 -6.46 -12.27
N ARG A 84 -7.80 -7.63 -12.55
CA ARG A 84 -7.32 -8.55 -13.60
C ARG A 84 -7.85 -8.21 -14.99
N ARG A 85 -8.97 -7.49 -15.05
CA ARG A 85 -9.65 -7.06 -16.27
C ARG A 85 -10.55 -5.86 -15.95
N ALA A 86 -10.90 -5.10 -16.99
CA ALA A 86 -11.87 -4.02 -16.86
C ALA A 86 -13.28 -4.59 -16.62
N GLU A 87 -14.00 -4.01 -15.67
CA GLU A 87 -15.38 -4.37 -15.31
C GLU A 87 -16.16 -3.11 -14.94
N ARG A 88 -17.49 -3.24 -14.83
CA ARG A 88 -18.34 -2.14 -14.39
C ARG A 88 -18.03 -1.77 -12.93
N PRO A 89 -18.00 -0.47 -12.58
CA PRO A 89 -17.57 -0.02 -11.25
C PRO A 89 -18.62 -0.28 -10.15
N ASP A 90 -19.86 -0.60 -10.50
CA ASP A 90 -20.99 -0.68 -9.57
C ASP A 90 -20.70 -1.69 -8.43
N ALA A 91 -20.32 -2.92 -8.76
CA ALA A 91 -20.02 -3.96 -7.76
C ALA A 91 -18.77 -3.64 -6.92
N LEU A 92 -17.77 -2.98 -7.51
CA LEU A 92 -16.60 -2.51 -6.75
C LEU A 92 -16.97 -1.41 -5.79
N ARG A 93 -17.78 -0.44 -6.24
CA ARG A 93 -18.29 0.64 -5.40
C ARG A 93 -19.06 0.06 -4.20
N ASP A 94 -19.98 -0.85 -4.44
CA ASP A 94 -20.78 -1.49 -3.37
C ASP A 94 -19.88 -2.23 -2.36
N ALA A 95 -18.80 -2.85 -2.82
CA ALA A 95 -17.84 -3.55 -1.97
C ALA A 95 -16.97 -2.59 -1.13
N LEU A 96 -16.57 -1.44 -1.69
CA LEU A 96 -15.66 -0.50 -1.03
C LEU A 96 -16.39 0.55 -0.17
N LEU A 97 -17.60 0.95 -0.55
CA LEU A 97 -18.35 2.03 0.10
C LEU A 97 -18.52 1.86 1.62
N PRO A 98 -18.81 0.65 2.15
CA PRO A 98 -18.91 0.44 3.61
C PRO A 98 -17.62 0.75 4.37
N HIS A 99 -16.47 0.75 3.69
CA HIS A 99 -15.15 0.95 4.27
C HIS A 99 -14.55 2.33 3.97
N ARG A 100 -15.30 3.19 3.26
CA ARG A 100 -14.76 4.46 2.73
C ARG A 100 -14.14 5.34 3.82
N ASP A 101 -14.77 5.45 4.98
CA ASP A 101 -14.33 6.35 6.06
C ASP A 101 -13.79 5.61 7.29
N VAL A 102 -13.44 4.32 7.12
CA VAL A 102 -12.95 3.48 8.22
C VAL A 102 -11.46 3.73 8.45
N GLU A 103 -11.08 3.87 9.71
CA GLU A 103 -9.69 3.77 10.17
C GLU A 103 -9.34 2.30 10.44
N LEU A 104 -8.34 1.79 9.72
CA LEU A 104 -7.88 0.39 9.80
C LEU A 104 -6.71 0.21 10.78
N GLY A 105 -6.28 1.31 11.39
CA GLY A 105 -5.27 1.41 12.43
C GLY A 105 -4.03 2.18 11.97
N SER A 106 -2.99 2.15 12.80
CA SER A 106 -1.72 2.82 12.56
C SER A 106 -0.54 1.85 12.61
N GLY A 107 0.62 2.31 12.18
CA GLY A 107 1.89 1.61 12.35
C GLY A 107 3.05 2.59 12.47
N LEU A 108 3.98 2.30 13.37
CA LEU A 108 5.26 2.97 13.45
C LEU A 108 6.15 2.49 12.30
N VAL A 109 6.75 3.43 11.57
CA VAL A 109 7.75 3.15 10.54
C VAL A 109 9.12 3.26 11.18
N GLU A 110 9.81 2.13 11.29
CA GLU A 110 11.17 2.04 11.86
C GLU A 110 12.20 1.57 10.83
N GLU A 111 11.74 1.10 9.66
CA GLU A 111 12.59 0.57 8.61
C GLU A 111 12.01 0.91 7.23
N VAL A 112 12.88 1.33 6.33
CA VAL A 112 12.62 1.47 4.90
C VAL A 112 13.38 0.38 4.17
N VAL A 113 12.66 -0.40 3.37
CA VAL A 113 13.26 -1.48 2.56
C VAL A 113 13.49 -0.96 1.16
N VAL A 114 14.76 -0.95 0.72
CA VAL A 114 15.12 -0.57 -0.65
C VAL A 114 15.04 -1.80 -1.51
N CYS A 115 14.24 -1.72 -2.57
CA CYS A 115 13.94 -2.83 -3.46
C CYS A 115 14.36 -2.51 -4.90
N ASP A 116 15.05 -3.45 -5.54
CA ASP A 116 15.17 -3.50 -7.00
C ASP A 116 13.96 -4.24 -7.58
N VAL A 117 13.17 -3.54 -8.39
CA VAL A 117 11.96 -4.07 -9.00
C VAL A 117 12.25 -4.33 -10.48
N PRO A 118 12.27 -5.61 -10.92
CA PRO A 118 12.64 -5.91 -12.29
C PRO A 118 11.58 -5.39 -13.27
N VAL A 119 12.03 -4.63 -14.27
CA VAL A 119 11.15 -4.07 -15.32
C VAL A 119 10.44 -5.18 -16.12
N ALA A 120 11.13 -6.30 -16.33
CA ALA A 120 10.55 -7.50 -16.93
C ALA A 120 10.20 -8.51 -15.84
N LYS A 121 9.09 -9.24 -16.02
CA LYS A 121 8.72 -10.41 -15.18
C LYS A 121 9.61 -11.62 -15.45
N SER A 122 10.93 -11.41 -15.51
CA SER A 122 11.93 -12.43 -15.86
C SER A 122 12.33 -13.29 -14.67
N ARG A 123 11.94 -12.91 -13.44
CA ARG A 123 12.18 -13.69 -12.23
C ARG A 123 10.88 -14.32 -11.75
N PHE A 124 10.88 -15.64 -11.62
CA PHE A 124 9.75 -16.39 -11.06
C PHE A 124 9.82 -16.31 -9.53
N PHE A 125 8.70 -15.97 -8.87
CA PHE A 125 8.55 -15.89 -7.41
C PHE A 125 9.34 -14.80 -6.65
N GLU A 126 10.09 -13.95 -7.36
CA GLU A 126 10.76 -12.76 -6.78
C GLU A 126 10.17 -11.49 -7.38
N PRO A 127 9.09 -10.91 -6.79
CA PRO A 127 8.50 -9.69 -7.34
C PRO A 127 9.42 -8.47 -7.20
N TRP A 128 10.37 -8.52 -6.26
CA TRP A 128 11.45 -7.56 -6.08
C TRP A 128 12.61 -8.21 -5.32
N LEU A 129 13.81 -7.63 -5.45
CA LEU A 129 14.98 -7.98 -4.67
C LEU A 129 15.21 -6.90 -3.61
N VAL A 130 15.31 -7.29 -2.34
CA VAL A 130 15.74 -6.35 -1.28
C VAL A 130 17.24 -6.09 -1.45
N VAL A 131 17.61 -4.85 -1.72
CA VAL A 131 19.02 -4.44 -1.94
C VAL A 131 19.60 -3.68 -0.74
N ASP A 132 18.76 -3.07 0.09
CA ASP A 132 19.18 -2.42 1.33
C ASP A 132 18.01 -2.37 2.34
N ARG A 133 18.34 -2.16 3.62
CA ARG A 133 17.39 -1.91 4.70
C ARG A 133 17.90 -0.75 5.53
N ILE A 134 17.16 0.36 5.52
CA ILE A 134 17.51 1.57 6.23
C ILE A 134 16.68 1.60 7.49
N ARG A 135 17.32 1.42 8.64
CA ARG A 135 16.66 1.65 9.93
C ARG A 135 16.59 3.15 10.17
N LEU A 136 15.42 3.61 10.59
CA LEU A 136 15.18 4.99 10.97
C LEU A 136 15.66 5.17 12.41
N PHE A 137 16.56 6.12 12.62
CA PHE A 137 17.12 6.44 13.93
C PHE A 137 16.77 7.90 14.26
N GLY A 138 16.41 8.14 15.52
CA GLY A 138 16.26 9.48 16.09
C GLY A 138 17.33 9.74 17.15
#